data_AF-A0A366EI60-F1
#
_entry.id   AF-A0A366EI60-F1
#
_cell.length_a   1.000
_cell.length_b   1.000
_cell.length_c   1.000
_cell.angle_alpha   90.00
_cell.angle_beta   90.00
_cell.angle_gamma   90.00
#
_symmetry.space_group_name_H-M   'P 1'
#
loop_
_entity.id
_entity.type
_entity.pdbx_description
1 polymer ?
#
loop_
_entity_poly.entity_id
_entity_poly.type
_entity_poly.pdbx_seq_one_letter_code
_entity_poly.pdbx_strand_id
1 'polypeptide(L)'
;MTAQVLFNPLTYIDRLTRGGFSPEQARASAEALEGAFAEGVATKSDVADLRAEIAASEARLRAEIAGVKTEIASVRTEIAGVRTEIAQAKNDTLRWVLTFILALVGAVFAIVKFVH
;
A
#
# COMPACT_ATOMS: atom_id res chain seq x y z
N MET A 1 31.13 -7.25 11.48
CA MET A 1 32.11 -6.28 12.01
C MET A 1 31.46 -5.57 13.18
N THR A 2 31.83 -6.03 14.36
CA THR A 2 31.36 -5.71 15.70
C THR A 2 31.66 -4.26 16.08
N ALA A 3 31.03 -3.74 17.13
CA ALA A 3 31.11 -2.35 17.62
C ALA A 3 32.54 -1.77 17.83
N GLN A 4 33.58 -2.62 17.77
CA GLN A 4 35.00 -2.26 17.83
C GLN A 4 35.48 -1.22 16.79
N VAL A 5 34.73 -1.00 15.71
CA VAL A 5 35.09 0.03 14.71
C VAL A 5 34.82 1.46 15.20
N LEU A 6 33.92 1.66 16.18
CA LEU A 6 33.53 3.00 16.64
C LEU A 6 34.33 3.50 17.84
N PHE A 7 34.77 2.61 18.74
CA PHE A 7 35.50 2.99 19.95
C PHE A 7 36.63 1.98 20.25
N ASN A 8 37.84 2.48 20.48
CA ASN A 8 39.00 1.70 20.89
C ASN A 8 39.42 2.10 22.31
N PRO A 9 39.07 1.31 23.33
CA PRO A 9 39.35 1.63 24.73
C PRO A 9 40.83 1.78 25.03
N LEU A 10 41.72 0.99 24.40
CA LEU A 10 43.15 1.01 24.69
C LEU A 10 43.81 2.32 24.24
N THR A 11 43.48 2.78 23.02
CA THR A 11 43.97 4.07 22.51
C THR A 11 43.38 5.24 23.30
N TYR A 12 42.14 5.11 23.77
CA TYR A 12 41.49 6.12 24.61
C TYR A 12 42.17 6.23 26.00
N ILE A 13 42.42 5.09 26.65
CA ILE A 13 43.12 5.01 27.92
C ILE A 13 44.53 5.60 27.80
N ASP A 14 45.30 5.20 26.77
CA ASP A 14 46.66 5.70 26.54
C ASP A 14 46.71 7.23 26.36
N ARG A 15 45.73 7.81 25.65
CA ARG A 15 45.61 9.27 25.49
C ARG A 15 45.32 9.97 26.81
N LEU A 16 44.41 9.43 27.63
CA LEU A 16 44.09 10.01 28.94
C LEU A 16 45.29 9.95 29.89
N THR A 17 45.99 8.82 29.93
CA THR A 17 47.20 8.67 30.76
C THR A 17 48.31 9.62 30.33
N ARG A 18 48.51 9.81 29.01
CA ARG A 18 49.44 10.82 28.49
C ARG A 18 49.04 12.25 28.87
N GLY A 19 47.75 12.50 29.06
CA GLY A 19 47.20 13.77 29.53
C GLY A 19 47.28 13.99 31.05
N GLY A 20 47.88 13.06 31.81
CA GLY A 20 48.08 13.18 33.26
C GLY A 20 47.01 12.50 34.12
N PHE A 21 46.05 11.79 33.53
CA PHE A 21 45.11 10.96 34.29
C PHE A 21 45.80 9.69 34.80
N SER A 22 45.38 9.20 35.98
CA SER A 22 45.87 7.91 36.45
C SER A 22 45.36 6.76 35.56
N PRO A 23 46.08 5.63 35.48
CA PRO A 23 45.62 4.46 34.71
C PRO A 23 44.24 3.96 35.14
N GLU A 24 43.89 4.08 36.43
CA GLU A 24 42.57 3.67 36.92
C GLU A 24 41.46 4.65 36.50
N GLN A 25 41.72 5.97 36.56
CA GLN A 25 40.77 6.99 36.11
C GLN A 25 40.50 6.89 34.61
N ALA A 26 41.55 6.61 33.82
CA ALA A 26 41.44 6.43 32.38
C ALA A 26 40.61 5.18 32.02
N ARG A 27 40.78 4.07 32.76
CA ARG A 27 39.98 2.85 32.60
C ARG A 27 38.52 3.05 32.97
N ALA A 28 38.25 3.64 34.14
CA ALA A 28 36.88 3.92 34.58
C ALA A 28 36.12 4.82 33.58
N SER A 29 36.82 5.79 33.00
CA SER A 29 36.26 6.66 31.96
C SER A 29 35.99 5.91 30.65
N ALA A 30 36.88 4.99 30.26
CA ALA A 30 36.71 4.16 29.07
C ALA A 30 35.51 3.21 29.20
N GLU A 31 35.35 2.57 30.36
CA GLU A 31 34.22 1.66 30.65
C GLU A 31 32.89 2.40 30.65
N ALA A 32 32.81 3.58 31.30
CA ALA A 32 31.59 4.38 31.31
C ALA A 32 31.19 4.84 29.89
N LEU A 33 32.16 5.22 29.06
CA LEU A 33 31.92 5.67 27.69
C LEU A 33 31.54 4.50 26.76
N GLU A 34 32.16 3.33 26.95
CA GLU A 34 31.80 2.12 26.22
C GLU A 34 30.36 1.68 26.53
N GLY A 35 29.96 1.70 27.81
CA GLY A 35 28.58 1.44 28.22
C GLY A 35 27.59 2.42 27.59
N ALA A 36 27.91 3.72 27.61
CA ALA A 36 27.05 4.74 26.99
C ALA A 36 26.89 4.57 25.47
N PHE A 37 27.96 4.17 24.76
CA PHE A 37 27.87 3.90 23.32
C PHE A 37 27.16 2.60 22.97
N ALA A 38 27.26 1.59 23.84
CA ALA A 38 26.55 0.32 23.66
C ALA A 38 25.02 0.51 23.72
N GLU A 39 24.55 1.46 24.53
CA GLU A 39 23.12 1.77 24.66
C GLU A 39 22.63 2.85 23.67
N GLY A 40 23.49 3.81 23.31
CA GLY A 40 23.07 5.00 22.55
C GLY A 40 23.14 4.90 21.03
N VAL A 41 23.73 3.84 20.46
CA VAL A 41 23.98 3.73 19.01
C VAL A 41 23.29 2.51 18.44
N ALA A 42 22.50 2.72 17.38
CA ALA A 42 21.90 1.63 16.63
C ALA A 42 22.97 0.67 16.10
N THR A 43 22.80 -0.61 16.43
CA THR A 43 23.69 -1.69 16.05
C THR A 43 23.46 -2.12 14.61
N LYS A 44 24.35 -2.97 14.09
CA LYS A 44 24.14 -3.60 12.78
C LYS A 44 22.96 -4.57 12.77
N SER A 45 22.59 -5.12 13.93
CA SER A 45 21.39 -5.94 14.06
C SER A 45 20.17 -5.07 13.82
N ASP A 46 20.06 -3.93 14.50
CA ASP A 46 18.94 -3.01 14.34
C ASP A 46 18.76 -2.56 12.88
N VAL A 47 19.88 -2.29 12.19
CA VAL A 47 19.84 -1.96 10.75
C VAL A 47 19.40 -3.15 9.89
N ALA A 48 19.81 -4.37 10.23
CA ALA A 48 19.39 -5.57 9.50
C ALA A 48 17.89 -5.86 9.73
N ASP A 49 17.41 -5.67 10.96
CA ASP A 49 16.02 -5.84 11.35
C ASP A 49 15.15 -4.80 10.63
N LEU A 50 15.54 -3.52 10.64
CA LEU A 50 14.85 -2.48 9.87
C LEU A 50 14.83 -2.78 8.36
N ARG A 51 15.91 -3.33 7.79
CA ARG A 51 15.93 -3.74 6.37
C ARG A 51 14.96 -4.88 6.10
N ALA A 52 14.86 -5.84 7.02
CA ALA A 52 13.91 -6.95 6.90
C ALA A 52 12.46 -6.45 7.01
N GLU A 53 12.17 -5.55 7.95
CA GLU A 53 10.86 -4.92 8.09
C GLU A 53 10.45 -4.12 6.85
N ILE A 54 11.38 -3.34 6.29
CA ILE A 54 11.17 -2.60 5.04
C ILE A 54 10.85 -3.57 3.88
N ALA A 55 11.64 -4.63 3.72
CA ALA A 55 11.40 -5.63 2.67
C ALA A 55 10.05 -6.34 2.83
N ALA A 56 9.65 -6.66 4.07
CA ALA A 56 8.35 -7.25 4.37
C ALA A 56 7.19 -6.26 4.05
N SER A 57 7.35 -4.99 4.41
CA SER A 57 6.40 -3.93 4.10
C SER A 57 6.24 -3.73 2.59
N GLU A 58 7.35 -3.68 1.83
CA GLU A 58 7.32 -3.58 0.38
C GLU A 58 6.62 -4.79 -0.26
N ALA A 59 6.89 -6.01 0.22
CA ALA A 59 6.23 -7.22 -0.26
C ALA A 59 4.72 -7.18 -0.02
N ARG A 60 4.30 -6.74 1.18
CA ARG A 60 2.88 -6.57 1.53
C ARG A 60 2.21 -5.53 0.63
N LEU A 61 2.82 -4.35 0.45
CA LEU A 61 2.27 -3.30 -0.41
C LEU A 61 2.14 -3.77 -1.87
N ARG A 62 3.10 -4.53 -2.38
CA ARG A 62 3.00 -5.13 -3.73
C ARG A 62 1.81 -6.09 -3.85
N ALA A 63 1.58 -6.91 -2.82
CA ALA A 63 0.44 -7.83 -2.79
C ALA A 63 -0.90 -7.07 -2.74
N GLU A 64 -1.00 -6.05 -1.89
CA GLU A 64 -2.21 -5.20 -1.80
C GLU A 64 -2.48 -4.47 -3.13
N ILE A 65 -1.46 -3.91 -3.78
CA ILE A 65 -1.60 -3.28 -5.11
C ILE A 65 -2.08 -4.28 -6.17
N ALA A 66 -1.57 -5.52 -6.15
CA ALA A 66 -2.02 -6.57 -7.07
C ALA A 66 -3.49 -6.97 -6.81
N GLY A 67 -3.89 -7.01 -5.53
CA GLY A 67 -5.28 -7.22 -5.11
C GLY A 67 -6.20 -6.13 -5.67
N VAL A 68 -5.87 -4.86 -5.41
CA VAL A 68 -6.64 -3.71 -5.92
C VAL A 68 -6.74 -3.71 -7.45
N LYS A 69 -5.66 -4.07 -8.16
CA LYS A 69 -5.69 -4.18 -9.62
C LYS A 69 -6.68 -5.24 -10.11
N THR A 70 -6.80 -6.35 -9.38
CA THR A 70 -7.75 -7.41 -9.67
C THR A 70 -9.19 -6.95 -9.42
N GLU A 71 -9.44 -6.28 -8.29
CA GLU A 71 -10.75 -5.70 -7.96
C GLU A 71 -11.19 -4.68 -9.02
N ILE A 72 -10.29 -3.79 -9.45
CA ILE A 72 -10.57 -2.82 -10.53
C ILE A 72 -10.93 -3.53 -11.84
N ALA A 73 -10.27 -4.65 -12.18
CA ALA A 73 -10.61 -5.42 -13.36
C ALA A 73 -11.99 -6.08 -13.26
N SER A 74 -12.36 -6.58 -12.07
CA SER A 74 -13.71 -7.10 -11.79
C SER A 74 -14.77 -6.01 -11.98
N VAL A 75 -14.58 -4.86 -11.32
CA VAL A 75 -15.51 -3.71 -11.42
C VAL A 75 -15.66 -3.23 -12.86
N ARG A 76 -14.58 -3.19 -13.66
CA ARG A 76 -14.68 -2.87 -15.09
C ARG A 76 -15.56 -3.86 -15.86
N THR A 77 -15.45 -5.15 -15.54
CA THR A 77 -16.26 -6.21 -16.15
C THR A 77 -17.73 -6.07 -15.76
N GLU A 78 -18.02 -5.83 -14.48
CA GLU A 78 -19.37 -5.57 -13.97
C GLU A 78 -20.00 -4.34 -14.64
N ILE A 79 -19.25 -3.23 -14.77
CA ILE A 79 -19.72 -2.03 -15.47
C ILE A 79 -20.03 -2.32 -16.95
N ALA A 80 -19.23 -3.15 -17.63
CA ALA A 80 -19.51 -3.57 -19.00
C ALA A 80 -20.79 -4.42 -19.11
N GLY A 81 -21.02 -5.31 -18.12
CA GLY A 81 -22.26 -6.08 -17.98
C GLY A 81 -23.47 -5.16 -17.82
N VAL A 82 -23.43 -4.24 -16.85
CA VAL A 82 -24.50 -3.26 -16.61
C VAL A 82 -24.79 -2.41 -17.86
N ARG A 83 -23.76 -1.98 -18.60
CA ARG A 83 -23.95 -1.25 -19.87
C ARG A 83 -24.70 -2.09 -20.91
N THR A 84 -24.43 -3.38 -20.97
CA THR A 84 -25.10 -4.32 -21.88
C THR A 84 -26.57 -4.50 -21.48
N GLU A 85 -26.84 -4.72 -20.19
CA GLU A 85 -28.19 -4.85 -19.65
C GLU A 85 -29.02 -3.57 -19.91
N ILE A 86 -28.44 -2.38 -19.72
CA ILE A 86 -29.10 -1.11 -20.03
C ILE A 86 -29.44 -1.01 -21.52
N ALA A 87 -28.53 -1.42 -22.42
CA ALA A 87 -28.79 -1.41 -23.86
C ALA A 87 -29.92 -2.37 -24.24
N GLN A 88 -29.95 -3.57 -23.65
CA GLN A 88 -31.02 -4.54 -23.84
C GLN A 88 -32.36 -4.00 -23.34
N ALA A 89 -32.41 -3.47 -22.12
CA ALA A 89 -33.62 -2.89 -21.55
C ALA A 89 -34.16 -1.72 -22.40
N LYS A 90 -33.28 -0.88 -22.94
CA LYS A 90 -33.67 0.18 -23.89
C LYS A 90 -34.28 -0.40 -25.17
N ASN A 91 -33.68 -1.42 -25.76
CA ASN A 91 -34.19 -2.06 -26.97
C ASN A 91 -35.55 -2.74 -26.73
N ASP A 92 -35.71 -3.43 -25.61
CA ASP A 92 -36.98 -4.06 -25.23
C ASP A 92 -38.07 -3.02 -25.01
N THR A 93 -37.74 -1.93 -24.32
CA THR A 93 -38.66 -0.80 -24.13
C THR A 93 -39.09 -0.20 -25.47
N LEU A 94 -38.15 0.05 -26.39
CA LEU A 94 -38.47 0.55 -27.73
C LEU A 94 -39.38 -0.41 -28.52
N ARG A 95 -39.11 -1.71 -28.46
CA ARG A 95 -39.93 -2.73 -29.12
C ARG A 95 -41.37 -2.72 -28.60
N TRP A 96 -41.56 -2.64 -27.28
CA TRP A 96 -42.89 -2.56 -26.67
C TRP A 96 -43.61 -1.26 -27.04
N VAL A 97 -42.92 -0.12 -27.01
CA VAL A 97 -43.48 1.18 -27.40
C VAL A 97 -43.93 1.17 -28.86
N LEU A 98 -43.12 0.64 -29.78
CA LEU A 98 -43.51 0.52 -31.20
C LEU A 98 -44.73 -0.38 -31.39
N THR A 99 -44.76 -1.52 -30.69
CA THR A 99 -45.90 -2.44 -30.73
C THR A 99 -47.17 -1.76 -30.23
N PHE A 100 -47.07 -1.01 -29.13
CA PHE A 100 -48.18 -0.25 -28.57
C PHE A 100 -48.67 0.86 -29.50
N ILE A 101 -47.76 1.64 -30.11
CA ILE A 101 -48.13 2.69 -31.08
C ILE A 101 -48.86 2.09 -32.29
N LEU A 102 -48.38 0.97 -32.84
CA LEU A 102 -49.04 0.30 -33.96
C LEU A 102 -50.45 -0.18 -33.58
N ALA A 103 -50.62 -0.72 -32.38
CA ALA A 103 -51.93 -1.11 -31.85
C ALA A 103 -52.87 0.11 -31.71
N LEU A 104 -52.37 1.23 -31.16
CA LEU A 104 -53.13 2.48 -31.05
C LEU A 104 -53.56 3.01 -32.43
N VAL A 105 -52.66 3.03 -33.42
CA VAL A 105 -52.98 3.46 -34.79
C VAL A 105 -54.08 2.59 -35.39
N GLY A 106 -53.99 1.27 -35.24
CA GLY A 106 -55.02 0.35 -35.71
C GLY A 106 -56.38 0.57 -35.03
N ALA A 107 -56.38 0.80 -33.72
CA ALA A 107 -57.60 1.11 -32.97
C ALA A 107 -58.26 2.41 -33.44
N VAL A 108 -57.48 3.48 -33.63
CA VAL A 108 -57.98 4.76 -34.15
C VAL A 108 -58.56 4.60 -35.55
N PHE A 109 -57.89 3.86 -36.45
CA PHE A 109 -58.39 3.57 -37.79
C PHE A 109 -59.75 2.84 -37.75
N ALA A 110 -59.88 1.83 -36.88
CA ALA A 110 -61.13 1.11 -36.71
C ALA A 110 -62.26 2.04 -36.22
N ILE A 111 -62.00 2.87 -35.21
CA ILE A 111 -62.98 3.85 -34.70
C ILE A 111 -63.46 4.79 -35.81
N VAL A 112 -62.53 5.37 -36.57
CA VAL A 112 -62.88 6.30 -37.67
C VAL A 112 -63.77 5.62 -38.71
N LYS A 113 -63.47 4.36 -39.07
CA LYS A 113 -64.24 3.57 -40.05
C LYS A 113 -65.66 3.19 -39.58
N PHE A 114 -65.87 3.00 -38.27
CA PHE A 114 -67.19 2.64 -37.73
C PHE A 114 -68.06 3.86 -37.41
N VAL A 115 -67.45 5.04 -37.23
CA VAL A 115 -68.15 6.31 -36.94
C VAL A 115 -68.59 7.05 -38.21
N HIS A 116 -67.87 6.87 -39.34
CA HIS A 116 -68.29 7.33 -40.67
C HIS A 116 -69.03 6.23 -41.44
#